data_AF-A0A922VY05-F1
#
_entry.id   AF-A0A922VY05-F1
#
_cell.length_a   1.000
_cell.length_b   1.000
_cell.length_c   1.000
_cell.angle_alpha   90.00
_cell.angle_beta   90.00
_cell.angle_gamma   90.00
#
_symmetry.space_group_name_H-M   'P 1'
#
loop_
_entity.id
_entity.type
_entity.pdbx_description
1 polymer ?
#
loop_
_entity_poly.entity_id
_entity_poly.type
_entity_poly.pdbx_seq_one_letter_code
_entity_poly.pdbx_strand_id
1 'polypeptide(L)'
;MTDFTFSSTHEFYFSTREPVPIAQVAESLLALERVVKFAPKVLEGLTQVEILGVDVYVDAIESGSLLEKVVIRLLFKNEETLDAFLDRIGEHIRKPGMPRSVLIGTILAALVGYGAWLAAKVGNPAGQTTITANNNTIINLGAGQVDLTPEAFRAIVAAAVTDKKDLAQNAVKIFHAARDDSQASIVIDGNQSTSFSPDVISATPKKVEIEKQEKVEHLRDVDLQIRATDLDSLSRGWAAVIPGKIDRRVRLKLDPGIKPSEVADKFSVRADVSIHYQLDRAGKKLVPNYILLREVIKD
;
A
#
# COMPACT_ATOMS: atom_id res chain seq x y z
N MET A 1 11.62 -15.53 -30.00
CA MET A 1 11.31 -14.09 -29.98
C MET A 1 12.51 -13.42 -29.35
N THR A 2 12.95 -12.28 -29.87
CA THR A 2 13.99 -11.49 -29.21
C THR A 2 13.31 -10.69 -28.11
N ASP A 3 13.64 -10.95 -26.85
CA ASP A 3 13.04 -10.23 -25.73
C ASP A 3 13.81 -8.92 -25.51
N PHE A 4 13.15 -7.79 -25.75
CA PHE A 4 13.73 -6.45 -25.53
C PHE A 4 13.69 -6.12 -24.04
N THR A 5 14.84 -6.27 -23.37
CA THR A 5 14.91 -6.21 -21.92
C THR A 5 16.09 -5.39 -21.42
N PHE A 6 15.90 -4.73 -20.28
CA PHE A 6 16.98 -4.17 -19.47
C PHE A 6 17.03 -4.93 -18.15
N SER A 7 18.20 -5.43 -17.77
CA SER A 7 18.40 -6.15 -16.50
C SER A 7 19.38 -5.41 -15.60
N SER A 8 19.05 -5.30 -14.32
CA SER A 8 19.95 -4.80 -13.28
C SER A 8 19.91 -5.69 -12.05
N THR A 9 21.03 -5.75 -11.33
CA THR A 9 21.15 -6.54 -10.11
C THR A 9 21.13 -5.62 -8.90
N HIS A 10 20.38 -6.01 -7.88
CA HIS A 10 20.22 -5.26 -6.65
C HIS A 10 20.42 -6.16 -5.42
N GLU A 11 21.04 -5.58 -4.40
CA GLU A 11 21.40 -6.26 -3.17
C GLU A 11 20.65 -5.62 -1.98
N PHE A 12 19.98 -6.44 -1.19
CA PHE A 12 19.37 -6.07 0.08
C PHE A 12 20.16 -6.76 1.19
N TYR A 13 21.03 -5.99 1.84
CA TYR A 13 21.85 -6.48 2.95
C TYR A 13 21.18 -6.16 4.28
N PHE A 14 20.88 -7.19 5.06
CA PHE A 14 20.33 -7.11 6.40
C PHE A 14 21.44 -7.47 7.41
N SER A 15 21.79 -6.54 8.30
CA SER A 15 22.91 -6.72 9.25
C SER A 15 22.56 -7.57 10.49
N THR A 16 21.72 -8.60 10.31
CA THR A 16 21.28 -9.50 11.38
C THR A 16 22.44 -10.32 11.94
N ARG A 17 22.57 -10.38 13.27
CA ARG A 17 23.62 -11.18 13.94
C ARG A 17 23.27 -12.66 14.07
N GLU A 18 21.98 -12.95 14.22
CA GLU A 18 21.46 -14.31 14.34
C GLU A 18 20.86 -14.78 13.00
N PRO A 19 20.84 -16.09 12.73
CA PRO A 19 20.20 -16.63 11.54
C PRO A 19 18.72 -16.24 11.44
N VAL A 20 18.32 -15.73 10.28
CA VAL A 20 16.93 -15.37 9.99
C VAL A 20 16.11 -16.63 9.64
N PRO A 21 14.93 -16.86 10.26
CA PRO A 21 14.08 -18.00 9.91
C PRO A 21 13.68 -18.01 8.43
N ILE A 22 13.70 -19.19 7.79
CA ILE A 22 13.36 -19.36 6.36
C ILE A 22 12.00 -18.73 6.01
N ALA A 23 11.00 -18.82 6.90
CA ALA A 23 9.69 -18.23 6.67
C ALA A 23 9.75 -16.70 6.55
N GLN A 24 10.62 -16.03 7.32
CA GLN A 24 10.81 -14.58 7.25
C GLN A 24 11.58 -14.19 5.98
N VAL A 25 12.59 -14.98 5.58
CA VAL A 25 13.32 -14.79 4.31
C VAL A 25 12.36 -14.92 3.12
N ALA A 26 11.57 -15.99 3.08
CA ALA A 26 10.58 -16.19 2.01
C ALA A 26 9.53 -15.06 1.98
N GLU A 27 9.08 -14.60 3.15
CA GLU A 27 8.15 -13.47 3.25
C GLU A 27 8.77 -12.15 2.76
N SER A 28 10.05 -11.90 3.07
CA SER A 28 10.83 -10.76 2.56
C SER A 28 10.94 -10.79 1.04
N LEU A 29 11.40 -11.90 0.46
CA LEU A 29 11.57 -12.05 -0.99
C LEU A 29 10.24 -11.88 -1.76
N LEU A 30 9.16 -12.48 -1.28
CA LEU A 30 7.83 -12.31 -1.87
C LEU A 30 7.35 -10.85 -1.76
N ALA A 31 7.65 -10.19 -0.65
CA ALA A 31 7.32 -8.78 -0.47
C ALA A 31 8.17 -7.87 -1.37
N LEU A 32 9.46 -8.17 -1.56
CA LEU A 32 10.33 -7.48 -2.51
C LEU A 32 9.78 -7.57 -3.93
N GLU A 33 9.41 -8.77 -4.38
CA GLU A 33 8.78 -8.96 -5.70
C GLU A 33 7.53 -8.07 -5.87
N ARG A 34 6.71 -7.95 -4.82
CA ARG A 34 5.53 -7.07 -4.82
C ARG A 34 5.89 -5.59 -4.86
N VAL A 35 6.91 -5.15 -4.11
CA VAL A 35 7.36 -3.75 -4.11
C VAL A 35 7.96 -3.36 -5.47
N VAL A 36 8.75 -4.25 -6.08
CA VAL A 36 9.38 -3.99 -7.39
C VAL A 36 8.33 -3.76 -8.50
N LYS A 37 7.13 -4.33 -8.39
CA LYS A 37 6.03 -4.10 -9.35
C LYS A 37 5.58 -2.65 -9.47
N PHE A 38 5.91 -1.79 -8.48
CA PHE A 38 5.66 -0.35 -8.57
C PHE A 38 6.77 0.42 -9.30
N ALA A 39 7.98 -0.14 -9.40
CA ALA A 39 9.14 0.54 -10.00
C ALA A 39 8.95 0.93 -11.48
N PRO A 40 8.33 0.11 -12.36
CA PRO A 40 8.05 0.51 -13.75
C PRO A 40 7.29 1.82 -13.85
N LYS A 41 6.26 2.05 -13.02
CA LYS A 41 5.48 3.29 -13.06
C LYS A 41 6.26 4.50 -12.55
N VAL A 42 7.19 4.31 -11.61
CA VAL A 42 8.12 5.38 -11.21
C VAL A 42 9.04 5.73 -12.38
N LEU A 43 9.65 4.72 -13.01
CA LEU A 43 10.56 4.88 -14.14
C LEU A 43 9.86 5.49 -15.37
N GLU A 44 8.63 5.10 -15.67
CA GLU A 44 7.79 5.74 -16.68
C GLU A 44 7.53 7.21 -16.34
N GLY A 45 7.25 7.55 -15.08
CA GLY A 45 7.06 8.93 -14.66
C GLY A 45 8.31 9.80 -14.86
N LEU A 46 9.50 9.22 -14.69
CA LEU A 46 10.78 9.90 -14.88
C LEU A 46 11.20 9.97 -16.36
N THR A 47 11.04 8.87 -17.08
CA THR A 47 11.55 8.72 -18.45
C THR A 47 10.51 9.00 -19.51
N GLN A 48 9.22 9.00 -19.21
CA GLN A 48 8.14 9.07 -20.20
C GLN A 48 8.23 7.97 -21.28
N VAL A 49 8.80 6.80 -20.94
CA VAL A 49 8.90 5.62 -21.80
C VAL A 49 8.10 4.48 -21.17
N GLU A 50 7.18 3.89 -21.94
CA GLU A 50 6.33 2.79 -21.50
C GLU A 50 7.15 1.53 -21.18
N ILE A 51 6.88 0.92 -20.02
CA ILE A 51 7.48 -0.35 -19.60
C ILE A 51 6.34 -1.38 -19.50
N LEU A 52 6.43 -2.46 -20.26
CA LEU A 52 5.36 -3.46 -20.36
C LEU A 52 5.21 -4.30 -19.09
N GLY A 53 6.31 -4.50 -18.37
CA GLY A 53 6.32 -5.33 -17.17
C GLY A 53 7.68 -5.37 -16.50
N VAL A 54 7.71 -6.07 -15.38
CA VAL A 54 8.92 -6.33 -14.61
C VAL A 54 8.90 -7.75 -14.07
N ASP A 55 10.00 -8.46 -14.28
CA ASP A 55 10.25 -9.74 -13.64
C ASP A 55 11.34 -9.58 -12.58
N VAL A 56 11.23 -10.34 -11.50
CA VAL A 56 12.21 -10.38 -10.41
C VAL A 56 12.66 -11.81 -10.22
N TYR A 57 13.97 -12.02 -10.24
CA TYR A 57 14.60 -13.32 -10.04
C TYR A 57 15.52 -13.27 -8.83
N VAL A 58 15.54 -14.32 -8.02
CA VAL A 58 16.56 -14.49 -6.98
C VAL A 58 17.87 -14.93 -7.65
N ASP A 59 18.94 -14.19 -7.39
CA ASP A 59 20.30 -14.49 -7.87
C ASP A 59 21.10 -15.24 -6.80
N ALA A 60 21.09 -14.73 -5.57
CA ALA A 60 21.76 -15.34 -4.42
C ALA A 60 21.02 -15.05 -3.11
N ILE A 61 21.12 -15.98 -2.17
CA ILE A 61 20.73 -15.81 -0.76
C ILE A 61 21.89 -16.33 0.08
N GLU A 62 22.44 -15.48 0.95
CA GLU A 62 23.53 -15.87 1.85
C GLU A 62 23.09 -15.75 3.32
N SER A 63 23.53 -16.72 4.14
CA SER A 63 23.18 -16.82 5.56
C SER A 63 24.30 -16.29 6.47
N GLY A 64 23.93 -15.67 7.60
CA GLY A 64 24.81 -14.92 8.49
C GLY A 64 24.15 -13.56 8.71
N SER A 65 24.81 -12.49 8.27
CA SER A 65 24.05 -11.33 7.79
C SER A 65 23.25 -11.77 6.56
N LEU A 66 21.93 -11.63 6.60
CA LEU A 66 21.10 -12.01 5.45
C LEU A 66 21.42 -11.08 4.27
N LEU A 67 21.85 -11.66 3.14
CA LEU A 67 22.00 -10.95 1.88
C LEU A 67 21.03 -11.55 0.87
N GLU A 68 20.13 -10.71 0.36
CA GLU A 68 19.20 -11.07 -0.71
C GLU A 68 19.63 -10.34 -1.98
N LYS A 69 20.02 -11.09 -3.01
CA LYS A 69 20.42 -10.54 -4.31
C LYS A 69 19.37 -10.89 -5.35
N VAL A 70 18.86 -9.87 -6.04
CA VAL A 70 17.80 -10.02 -7.04
C VAL A 70 18.19 -9.41 -8.37
N VAL A 71 17.77 -10.05 -9.46
CA VAL A 71 17.82 -9.49 -10.81
C VAL A 71 16.45 -8.95 -11.15
N ILE A 72 16.39 -7.66 -11.45
CA ILE A 72 15.20 -6.98 -11.94
C ILE A 72 15.33 -6.87 -13.46
N ARG A 73 14.33 -7.38 -14.18
CA ARG A 73 14.27 -7.34 -15.64
C ARG A 73 13.06 -6.52 -16.08
N LEU A 74 13.30 -5.39 -16.71
CA LEU A 74 12.29 -4.54 -17.32
C LEU A 74 12.01 -5.02 -18.75
N LEU A 75 10.74 -5.10 -19.11
CA LEU A 75 10.26 -5.60 -20.41
C LEU A 75 9.78 -4.44 -21.29
N PHE A 76 10.23 -4.41 -22.54
CA PHE A 76 9.91 -3.37 -23.51
C PHE A 76 9.24 -3.96 -24.75
N LYS A 77 8.50 -3.12 -25.48
CA LYS A 77 7.74 -3.55 -26.66
C LYS A 77 8.65 -3.86 -27.86
N ASN A 78 9.66 -3.04 -28.06
CA ASN A 78 10.60 -3.13 -29.18
C ASN A 78 11.95 -2.48 -28.82
N GLU A 79 12.94 -2.64 -29.70
CA GLU A 79 14.28 -2.06 -29.55
C GLU A 79 14.25 -0.54 -29.41
N GLU A 80 13.44 0.15 -30.21
CA GLU A 80 13.28 1.61 -30.16
C GLU A 80 12.85 2.10 -28.76
N THR A 81 11.89 1.42 -28.11
CA THR A 81 11.47 1.76 -26.75
C THR A 81 12.56 1.48 -25.70
N LEU A 82 13.34 0.41 -25.88
CA LEU A 82 14.47 0.10 -25.02
C LEU A 82 15.55 1.18 -25.14
N ASP A 83 15.93 1.54 -26.36
CA ASP A 83 16.95 2.56 -26.62
C ASP A 83 16.51 3.92 -26.07
N ALA A 84 15.26 4.33 -26.30
CA ALA A 84 14.72 5.56 -25.73
C ALA A 84 14.75 5.57 -24.19
N PHE A 85 14.50 4.42 -23.55
CA PHE A 85 14.65 4.28 -22.10
C PHE A 85 16.11 4.44 -21.67
N LEU A 86 17.04 3.75 -22.35
CA LEU A 86 18.47 3.79 -22.06
C LEU A 86 19.09 5.17 -22.24
N ASP A 87 18.62 5.91 -23.24
CA ASP A 87 19.03 7.28 -23.52
C ASP A 87 18.47 8.24 -22.47
N ARG A 88 17.17 8.17 -22.16
CA ARG A 88 16.58 9.08 -21.16
C ARG A 88 17.13 8.84 -19.76
N ILE A 89 17.33 7.58 -19.37
CA ILE A 89 17.96 7.26 -18.09
C ILE A 89 19.47 7.60 -18.07
N GLY A 90 20.11 7.64 -19.25
CA GLY A 90 21.55 7.89 -19.41
C GLY A 90 21.94 9.36 -19.57
N GLU A 91 21.17 10.14 -20.32
CA GLU A 91 21.43 11.53 -20.70
C GLU A 91 20.74 12.54 -19.77
N HIS A 92 19.54 12.23 -19.26
CA HIS A 92 18.69 13.22 -18.58
C HIS A 92 18.56 12.98 -17.06
N ILE A 93 19.09 11.86 -16.57
CA ILE A 93 18.75 11.31 -15.25
C ILE A 93 20.02 10.86 -14.48
N ARG A 94 21.21 11.20 -14.97
CA ARG A 94 22.49 10.74 -14.42
C ARG A 94 23.53 11.87 -14.43
N LYS A 95 24.25 12.03 -13.31
CA LYS A 95 25.57 12.70 -13.36
C LYS A 95 26.52 11.82 -14.19
N PRO A 96 27.28 12.38 -15.16
CA PRO A 96 28.24 11.61 -15.96
C PRO A 96 29.06 10.65 -15.08
N GLY A 97 29.05 9.34 -15.35
CA GLY A 97 29.75 8.35 -14.52
C GLY A 97 28.91 7.41 -13.59
N MET A 98 27.69 7.74 -13.17
CA MET A 98 26.86 6.91 -12.24
C MET A 98 25.99 5.78 -12.84
N PRO A 99 26.26 4.48 -12.59
CA PRO A 99 25.52 3.34 -13.20
C PRO A 99 23.98 3.44 -13.13
N ARG A 100 23.27 3.01 -14.19
CA ARG A 100 21.78 3.06 -14.27
C ARG A 100 21.09 2.29 -13.13
N SER A 101 21.72 1.21 -12.67
CA SER A 101 21.28 0.44 -11.51
C SER A 101 21.19 1.28 -10.23
N VAL A 102 22.01 2.32 -10.07
CA VAL A 102 21.98 3.15 -8.85
C VAL A 102 20.64 3.85 -8.68
N LEU A 103 20.04 4.38 -9.75
CA LEU A 103 18.71 4.99 -9.68
C LEU A 103 17.64 3.97 -9.31
N ILE A 104 17.70 2.78 -9.88
CA ILE A 104 16.73 1.72 -9.59
C ILE A 104 16.84 1.32 -8.12
N GLY A 105 18.05 1.15 -7.58
CA GLY A 105 18.27 0.94 -6.13
C GLY A 105 17.65 2.04 -5.27
N THR A 106 17.84 3.31 -5.65
CA THR A 106 17.20 4.46 -4.95
C THR A 106 15.68 4.42 -5.04
N ILE A 107 15.12 4.06 -6.20
CA ILE A 107 13.66 3.92 -6.37
C ILE A 107 13.10 2.80 -5.48
N LEU A 108 13.79 1.67 -5.40
CA LEU A 108 13.41 0.58 -4.50
C LEU A 108 13.43 1.04 -3.04
N ALA A 109 14.50 1.73 -2.63
CA ALA A 109 14.59 2.32 -1.30
C ALA A 109 13.46 3.32 -1.04
N ALA A 110 13.13 4.17 -2.02
CA ALA A 110 12.06 5.15 -1.90
C ALA A 110 10.68 4.47 -1.76
N LEU A 111 10.43 3.38 -2.49
CA LEU A 111 9.19 2.60 -2.41
C LEU A 111 9.06 1.88 -1.07
N VAL A 112 10.12 1.20 -0.60
CA VAL A 112 10.14 0.54 0.72
C VAL A 112 9.93 1.56 1.83
N GLY A 113 10.64 2.69 1.78
CA GLY A 113 10.50 3.77 2.75
C GLY A 113 9.10 4.40 2.73
N TYR A 114 8.52 4.62 1.56
CA TYR A 114 7.15 5.13 1.44
C TYR A 114 6.12 4.14 1.97
N GLY A 115 6.30 2.84 1.73
CA GLY A 115 5.48 1.79 2.32
C GLY A 115 5.56 1.77 3.85
N ALA A 116 6.76 1.91 4.42
CA ALA A 116 6.97 2.02 5.86
C ALA A 116 6.22 3.23 6.44
N TRP A 117 6.30 4.37 5.76
CA TRP A 117 5.62 5.59 6.16
C TRP A 117 4.09 5.44 6.11
N LEU A 118 3.57 4.81 5.06
CA LEU A 118 2.15 4.49 4.94
C LEU A 118 1.68 3.56 6.05
N ALA A 119 2.49 2.56 6.42
CA ALA A 119 2.20 1.64 7.51
C ALA A 119 2.14 2.35 8.87
N ALA A 120 3.09 3.25 9.15
CA ALA A 120 3.17 3.99 10.42
C ALA A 120 2.13 5.13 10.53
N LYS A 121 1.56 5.58 9.40
CA LYS A 121 0.60 6.69 9.35
C LYS A 121 -0.60 6.48 10.28
N VAL A 122 -1.03 5.24 10.46
CA VAL A 122 -2.17 4.87 11.32
C VAL A 122 -1.61 4.28 12.60
N GLY A 123 -1.86 4.95 13.74
CA GLY A 123 -1.55 4.40 15.05
C GLY A 123 -0.11 4.54 15.55
N ASN A 124 0.85 5.07 14.76
CA ASN A 124 2.22 5.31 15.23
C ASN A 124 2.83 6.67 14.80
N PRO A 125 2.34 7.81 15.34
CA PRO A 125 2.83 9.14 14.98
C PRO A 125 4.33 9.35 15.27
N ALA A 126 4.84 8.80 16.38
CA ALA A 126 6.26 8.92 16.75
C ALA A 126 7.15 8.16 15.74
N GLY A 127 6.75 6.95 15.34
CA GLY A 127 7.47 6.19 14.31
C GLY A 127 7.44 6.88 12.95
N GLN A 128 6.35 7.58 12.63
CA GLN A 128 6.23 8.33 11.38
C GLN A 128 7.30 9.41 11.23
N THR A 129 7.67 10.12 12.31
CA THR A 129 8.72 11.15 12.27
C THR A 129 10.08 10.54 11.92
N THR A 130 10.47 9.44 12.59
CA THR A 130 11.72 8.71 12.31
C THR A 130 11.80 8.23 10.87
N ILE A 131 10.73 7.60 10.39
CA ILE A 131 10.64 7.11 9.00
C ILE A 131 10.71 8.27 8.01
N THR A 132 10.04 9.39 8.30
CA THR A 132 10.06 10.59 7.43
C THR A 132 11.47 11.15 7.29
N ALA A 133 12.24 11.22 8.39
CA ALA A 133 13.62 11.69 8.36
C ALA A 133 14.51 10.82 7.46
N ASN A 134 14.43 9.49 7.59
CA ASN A 134 15.17 8.55 6.73
C ASN A 134 14.75 8.68 5.25
N ASN A 135 13.44 8.73 5.01
CA ASN A 135 12.91 8.86 3.66
C ASN A 135 13.32 10.18 2.99
N ASN A 136 13.48 11.28 3.74
CA ASN A 136 13.97 12.53 3.17
C ASN A 136 15.37 12.38 2.57
N THR A 137 16.28 11.63 3.22
CA THR A 137 17.61 11.33 2.68
C THR A 137 17.52 10.58 1.35
N ILE A 138 16.70 9.53 1.28
CA ILE A 138 16.50 8.72 0.06
C ILE A 138 15.87 9.57 -1.06
N ILE A 139 14.85 10.38 -0.73
CA ILE A 139 14.17 11.25 -1.69
C ILE A 139 15.13 12.33 -2.23
N ASN A 140 15.95 12.94 -1.37
CA ASN A 140 16.95 13.91 -1.81
C ASN A 140 18.01 13.28 -2.72
N LEU A 141 18.45 12.05 -2.39
CA LEU A 141 19.35 11.30 -3.25
C LEU A 141 18.72 11.05 -4.63
N GLY A 142 17.50 10.50 -4.66
CA GLY A 142 16.80 10.19 -5.92
C GLY A 142 16.57 11.43 -6.77
N ALA A 143 16.07 12.50 -6.15
CA ALA A 143 15.87 13.80 -6.80
C ALA A 143 17.17 14.35 -7.41
N GLY A 144 18.27 14.29 -6.67
CA GLY A 144 19.59 14.72 -7.16
C GLY A 144 20.21 13.81 -8.23
N GLN A 145 19.73 12.56 -8.37
CA GLN A 145 20.11 11.68 -9.49
C GLN A 145 19.42 12.16 -10.77
N VAL A 146 18.12 12.49 -10.68
CA VAL A 146 17.26 12.81 -11.84
C VAL A 146 17.11 14.32 -12.13
N ASP A 147 17.90 15.18 -11.48
CA ASP A 147 17.81 16.66 -11.55
C ASP A 147 16.38 17.21 -11.32
N LEU A 148 15.66 16.63 -10.36
CA LEU A 148 14.35 17.10 -9.91
C LEU A 148 14.43 17.72 -8.52
N THR A 149 13.39 18.44 -8.13
CA THR A 149 13.21 18.78 -6.72
C THR A 149 12.82 17.54 -5.91
N PRO A 150 13.16 17.48 -4.61
CA PRO A 150 12.70 16.42 -3.70
C PRO A 150 11.18 16.22 -3.73
N GLU A 151 10.42 17.30 -3.84
CA GLU A 151 8.95 17.28 -3.89
C GLU A 151 8.44 16.64 -5.18
N ALA A 152 9.05 16.98 -6.32
CA ALA A 152 8.68 16.41 -7.62
C ALA A 152 8.99 14.91 -7.67
N PHE A 153 10.18 14.50 -7.22
CA PHE A 153 10.55 13.08 -7.15
C PHE A 153 9.60 12.30 -6.23
N ARG A 154 9.29 12.84 -5.04
CA ARG A 154 8.33 12.24 -4.11
C ARG A 154 6.94 12.11 -4.73
N ALA A 155 6.48 13.13 -5.46
CA ALA A 155 5.18 13.09 -6.11
C ALA A 155 5.12 11.98 -7.18
N ILE A 156 6.18 11.81 -7.97
CA ILE A 156 6.28 10.72 -8.95
C ILE A 156 6.23 9.35 -8.26
N VAL A 157 7.03 9.13 -7.21
CA VAL A 157 7.01 7.88 -6.44
C VAL A 157 5.62 7.62 -5.86
N ALA A 158 4.98 8.62 -5.25
CA ALA A 158 3.66 8.46 -4.66
C ALA A 158 2.55 8.21 -5.71
N ALA A 159 2.65 8.81 -6.90
CA ALA A 159 1.70 8.63 -7.99
C ALA A 159 1.80 7.24 -8.63
N ALA A 160 2.99 6.63 -8.65
CA ALA A 160 3.20 5.28 -9.16
C ALA A 160 2.52 4.20 -8.30
N VAL A 161 2.21 4.51 -7.03
CA VAL A 161 1.64 3.55 -6.07
C VAL A 161 0.11 3.54 -6.16
N THR A 162 -0.40 2.62 -6.96
CA THR A 162 -1.84 2.43 -7.18
C THR A 162 -2.55 1.74 -6.02
N ASP A 163 -1.85 0.87 -5.27
CA ASP A 163 -2.35 0.21 -4.06
C ASP A 163 -1.44 0.51 -2.87
N LYS A 164 -1.77 1.58 -2.14
CA LYS A 164 -1.04 2.03 -0.95
C LYS A 164 -1.06 1.01 0.19
N LYS A 165 -2.12 0.21 0.28
CA LYS A 165 -2.26 -0.80 1.34
C LYS A 165 -1.33 -1.97 1.04
N ASP A 166 -1.30 -2.44 -0.20
CA ASP A 166 -0.38 -3.51 -0.62
C ASP A 166 1.08 -3.07 -0.42
N LEU A 167 1.45 -1.85 -0.85
CA LEU A 167 2.81 -1.34 -0.61
C LEU A 167 3.17 -1.29 0.89
N ALA A 168 2.27 -0.78 1.73
CA ALA A 168 2.51 -0.72 3.17
C ALA A 168 2.69 -2.11 3.79
N GLN A 169 1.87 -3.08 3.38
CA GLN A 169 1.96 -4.46 3.90
C GLN A 169 3.26 -5.13 3.50
N ASN A 170 3.70 -4.94 2.25
CA ASN A 170 4.95 -5.53 1.77
C ASN A 170 6.18 -4.84 2.36
N ALA A 171 6.16 -3.53 2.60
CA ALA A 171 7.24 -2.86 3.34
C ALA A 171 7.39 -3.44 4.77
N VAL A 172 6.30 -3.61 5.52
CA VAL A 172 6.32 -4.22 6.87
C VAL A 172 6.94 -5.62 6.88
N LYS A 173 6.70 -6.39 5.82
CA LYS A 173 7.23 -7.74 5.62
C LYS A 173 8.72 -7.77 5.30
N ILE A 174 9.20 -6.85 4.46
CA ILE A 174 10.65 -6.69 4.21
C ILE A 174 11.38 -6.39 5.52
N PHE A 175 10.87 -5.45 6.32
CA PHE A 175 11.46 -5.13 7.62
C PHE A 175 11.38 -6.28 8.63
N HIS A 176 10.49 -7.26 8.44
CA HIS A 176 10.34 -8.38 9.36
C HIS A 176 11.63 -9.21 9.47
N ALA A 177 12.34 -9.41 8.36
CA ALA A 177 13.57 -10.20 8.33
C ALA A 177 14.72 -9.62 9.18
N ALA A 178 14.72 -8.32 9.48
CA ALA A 178 15.68 -7.68 10.37
C ALA A 178 15.12 -7.32 11.75
N ARG A 179 13.82 -7.54 12.00
CA ARG A 179 13.14 -6.98 13.17
C ARG A 179 13.50 -7.65 14.49
N ASP A 180 13.92 -8.91 14.45
CA ASP A 180 14.28 -9.68 15.65
C ASP A 180 15.65 -9.29 16.22
N ASP A 181 16.47 -8.55 15.45
CA ASP A 181 17.72 -7.95 15.92
C ASP A 181 17.56 -6.43 16.09
N SER A 182 17.59 -5.95 17.33
CA SER A 182 17.39 -4.53 17.66
C SER A 182 18.49 -3.59 17.15
N GLN A 183 19.59 -4.12 16.62
CA GLN A 183 20.69 -3.35 16.03
C GLN A 183 20.81 -3.56 14.52
N ALA A 184 19.92 -4.35 13.91
CA ALA A 184 19.97 -4.58 12.49
C ALA A 184 19.56 -3.33 11.69
N SER A 185 20.14 -3.23 10.52
CA SER A 185 19.91 -2.24 9.50
C SER A 185 19.72 -2.96 8.16
N ILE A 186 19.06 -2.27 7.22
CA ILE A 186 18.92 -2.74 5.85
C ILE A 186 19.66 -1.75 4.95
N VAL A 187 20.55 -2.24 4.09
CA VAL A 187 21.29 -1.40 3.13
C VAL A 187 21.02 -1.92 1.72
N ILE A 188 20.59 -1.04 0.84
CA ILE A 188 20.34 -1.37 -0.57
C ILE A 188 21.55 -0.99 -1.41
N ASP A 189 22.03 -1.91 -2.23
CA ASP A 189 23.16 -1.76 -3.16
C ASP A 189 24.44 -1.21 -2.50
N GLY A 190 24.67 -1.58 -1.23
CA GLY A 190 25.81 -1.12 -0.44
C GLY A 190 25.84 0.40 -0.16
N ASN A 191 24.79 1.14 -0.53
CA ASN A 191 24.74 2.59 -0.41
C ASN A 191 24.04 3.01 0.89
N GLN A 192 24.79 3.69 1.77
CA GLN A 192 24.29 4.13 3.07
C GLN A 192 23.17 5.18 2.97
N SER A 193 23.09 5.93 1.87
CA SER A 193 21.99 6.88 1.63
C SER A 193 20.70 6.19 1.20
N THR A 194 20.74 4.89 0.86
CA THR A 194 19.60 4.01 0.59
C THR A 194 19.47 2.93 1.66
N SER A 195 19.75 3.30 2.92
CA SER A 195 19.65 2.42 4.08
C SER A 195 18.45 2.74 4.96
N PHE A 196 18.14 1.78 5.85
CA PHE A 196 17.16 1.91 6.91
C PHE A 196 17.84 1.52 8.22
N SER A 197 17.91 2.49 9.14
CA SER A 197 18.54 2.31 10.45
C SER A 197 17.70 1.42 11.39
N PRO A 198 18.27 0.90 12.49
CA PRO A 198 17.52 0.14 13.48
C PRO A 198 16.29 0.90 14.01
N ASP A 199 16.40 2.23 14.16
CA ASP A 199 15.30 3.09 14.58
C ASP A 199 14.14 3.08 13.57
N VAL A 200 14.43 3.02 12.27
CA VAL A 200 13.40 2.93 11.22
C VAL A 200 12.72 1.57 11.22
N ILE A 201 13.49 0.49 11.40
CA ILE A 201 12.95 -0.88 11.48
C ILE A 201 12.02 -1.01 12.70
N SER A 202 12.45 -0.49 13.85
CA SER A 202 11.67 -0.45 15.09
C SER A 202 10.44 0.45 14.99
N ALA A 203 10.56 1.62 14.34
CA ALA A 203 9.46 2.54 14.11
C ALA A 203 8.39 2.00 13.15
N THR A 204 8.76 1.06 12.27
CA THR A 204 7.82 0.45 11.33
C THR A 204 6.94 -0.56 12.05
N PRO A 205 5.60 -0.42 12.03
CA PRO A 205 4.70 -1.28 12.79
C PRO A 205 4.77 -2.74 12.31
N LYS A 206 4.43 -3.68 13.20
CA LYS A 206 4.42 -5.12 12.89
C LYS A 206 3.29 -5.53 11.94
N LYS A 207 2.21 -4.75 11.88
CA LYS A 207 1.04 -4.96 11.04
C LYS A 207 0.52 -3.62 10.56
N VAL A 208 -0.02 -3.59 9.34
CA VAL A 208 -0.69 -2.41 8.80
C VAL A 208 -2.10 -2.34 9.35
N GLU A 209 -2.38 -1.29 10.11
CA GLU A 209 -3.76 -0.94 10.45
C GLU A 209 -4.41 -0.21 9.27
N ILE A 210 -5.60 -0.66 8.88
CA ILE A 210 -6.37 -0.02 7.82
C ILE A 210 -7.27 0.99 8.49
N GLU A 211 -7.04 2.28 8.19
CA GLU A 211 -7.95 3.35 8.56
C GLU A 211 -9.33 3.05 7.94
N LYS A 212 -10.29 2.65 8.77
CA LYS A 212 -11.67 2.50 8.32
C LYS A 212 -12.22 3.91 8.13
N GLN A 213 -12.30 4.38 6.88
CA GLN A 213 -13.09 5.55 6.57
C GLN A 213 -14.57 5.20 6.71
N GLU A 214 -15.07 5.32 7.93
CA GLU A 214 -16.50 5.23 8.24
C GLU A 214 -17.09 6.64 8.22
N LYS A 215 -17.91 6.93 7.22
CA LYS A 215 -18.79 8.10 7.24
C LYS A 215 -20.14 7.64 7.79
N VAL A 216 -20.70 8.37 8.74
CA VAL A 216 -22.06 8.16 9.23
C VAL A 216 -22.91 9.33 8.78
N GLU A 217 -24.03 9.04 8.13
CA GLU A 217 -25.05 10.04 7.76
C GLU A 217 -26.32 9.73 8.54
N HIS A 218 -26.84 10.71 9.27
CA HIS A 218 -28.08 10.58 10.00
C HIS A 218 -29.22 11.14 9.16
N LEU A 219 -30.28 10.37 8.99
CA LEU A 219 -31.51 10.78 8.34
C LEU A 219 -32.66 10.62 9.32
N ARG A 220 -33.56 11.61 9.32
CA ARG A 220 -34.77 11.59 10.13
C ARG A 220 -35.99 11.41 9.26
N ASP A 221 -37.00 10.75 9.79
CA ASP A 221 -38.32 10.54 9.16
C ASP A 221 -38.21 10.09 7.70
N VAL A 222 -37.53 8.95 7.49
CA VAL A 222 -37.42 8.32 6.17
C VAL A 222 -38.36 7.14 6.04
N ASP A 223 -38.83 6.90 4.82
CA ASP A 223 -39.50 5.65 4.47
C ASP A 223 -38.45 4.54 4.32
N LEU A 224 -38.35 3.69 5.34
CA LEU A 224 -37.46 2.55 5.37
C LEU A 224 -38.22 1.30 4.92
N GLN A 225 -37.87 0.80 3.73
CA GLN A 225 -38.47 -0.41 3.18
C GLN A 225 -37.66 -1.64 3.58
N ILE A 226 -38.26 -2.51 4.38
CA ILE A 226 -37.63 -3.71 4.90
C ILE A 226 -37.73 -4.81 3.85
N ARG A 227 -36.59 -5.36 3.46
CA ARG A 227 -36.45 -6.36 2.38
C ARG A 227 -36.07 -7.76 2.87
N ALA A 228 -35.60 -7.87 4.11
CA ALA A 228 -35.39 -9.13 4.80
C ALA A 228 -35.35 -8.91 6.31
N THR A 229 -35.74 -9.93 7.06
CA THR A 229 -35.90 -9.90 8.52
C THR A 229 -35.29 -11.16 9.13
N ASP A 230 -34.87 -11.05 10.39
CA ASP A 230 -34.30 -12.14 11.19
C ASP A 230 -34.64 -11.87 12.66
N LEU A 231 -35.74 -12.46 13.13
CA LEU A 231 -36.29 -12.21 14.46
C LEU A 231 -35.33 -12.56 15.59
N ASP A 232 -34.35 -13.42 15.33
CA ASP A 232 -33.38 -13.92 16.31
C ASP A 232 -32.11 -13.06 16.41
N SER A 233 -32.05 -11.95 15.66
CA SER A 233 -30.80 -11.21 15.48
C SER A 233 -31.04 -9.72 15.28
N LEU A 234 -30.35 -8.87 16.06
CA LEU A 234 -30.41 -7.42 15.85
C LEU A 234 -29.51 -6.92 14.71
N SER A 235 -28.62 -7.76 14.20
CA SER A 235 -27.53 -7.29 13.32
C SER A 235 -27.30 -8.10 12.06
N ARG A 236 -27.77 -9.33 11.98
CA ARG A 236 -27.61 -10.26 10.83
C ARG A 236 -28.97 -10.60 10.24
N GLY A 237 -29.02 -11.02 8.98
CA GLY A 237 -30.25 -11.46 8.31
C GLY A 237 -31.17 -10.32 7.83
N TRP A 238 -31.13 -9.16 8.48
CA TRP A 238 -31.92 -8.00 8.07
C TRP A 238 -31.36 -7.25 6.86
N ALA A 239 -32.26 -6.74 6.03
CA ALA A 239 -31.91 -5.85 4.94
C ALA A 239 -33.01 -4.83 4.65
N ALA A 240 -32.63 -3.65 4.17
CA ALA A 240 -33.56 -2.59 3.81
C ALA A 240 -33.07 -1.76 2.62
N VAL A 241 -33.97 -0.92 2.12
CA VAL A 241 -33.71 0.13 1.13
C VAL A 241 -34.36 1.44 1.61
N ILE A 242 -33.81 2.57 1.17
CA ILE A 242 -34.37 3.90 1.41
C ILE A 242 -34.58 4.52 0.03
N PRO A 243 -35.79 4.46 -0.55
CA PRO A 243 -36.04 4.93 -1.92
C PRO A 243 -35.50 6.35 -2.16
N GLY A 244 -34.81 6.56 -3.27
CA GLY A 244 -34.23 7.86 -3.64
C GLY A 244 -32.91 8.20 -2.92
N LYS A 245 -32.45 7.36 -1.98
CA LYS A 245 -31.14 7.50 -1.30
C LYS A 245 -30.29 6.25 -1.40
N ILE A 246 -30.88 5.09 -1.15
CA ILE A 246 -30.28 3.76 -1.24
C ILE A 246 -31.28 2.85 -1.93
N ASP A 247 -31.18 2.74 -3.26
CA ASP A 247 -32.11 1.93 -4.06
C ASP A 247 -31.72 0.44 -4.14
N ARG A 248 -30.50 0.09 -3.69
CA ARG A 248 -30.03 -1.29 -3.60
C ARG A 248 -30.24 -1.86 -2.20
N ARG A 249 -30.54 -3.16 -2.09
CA ARG A 249 -30.64 -3.86 -0.81
C ARG A 249 -29.32 -3.74 -0.03
N VAL A 250 -29.38 -3.18 1.17
CA VAL A 250 -28.24 -3.03 2.10
C VAL A 250 -28.57 -3.68 3.43
N ARG A 251 -27.57 -4.17 4.15
CA ARG A 251 -27.74 -4.78 5.48
C ARG A 251 -28.39 -3.78 6.43
N LEU A 252 -29.43 -4.21 7.14
CA LEU A 252 -30.05 -3.44 8.21
C LEU A 252 -29.54 -3.95 9.55
N LYS A 253 -29.37 -3.05 10.51
CA LYS A 253 -29.16 -3.35 11.92
C LYS A 253 -30.21 -2.61 12.72
N LEU A 254 -30.70 -3.24 13.76
CA LEU A 254 -31.62 -2.64 14.72
C LEU A 254 -30.78 -2.09 15.88
N ASP A 255 -31.06 -0.87 16.31
CA ASP A 255 -30.52 -0.36 17.56
C ASP A 255 -30.98 -1.27 18.73
N PRO A 256 -30.13 -1.52 19.75
CA PRO A 256 -30.49 -2.37 20.89
C PRO A 256 -31.81 -2.04 21.59
N GLY A 257 -32.28 -0.78 21.49
CA GLY A 257 -33.59 -0.36 22.02
C GLY A 257 -34.81 -0.83 21.21
N ILE A 258 -34.62 -1.35 20.00
CA ILE A 258 -35.71 -1.74 19.09
C ILE A 258 -35.94 -3.23 19.14
N LYS A 259 -37.19 -3.63 19.38
CA LYS A 259 -37.58 -5.05 19.36
C LYS A 259 -37.76 -5.51 17.90
N PRO A 260 -37.14 -6.63 17.48
CA PRO A 260 -37.36 -7.22 16.16
C PRO A 260 -38.83 -7.36 15.76
N SER A 261 -39.68 -7.73 16.71
CA SER A 261 -41.12 -7.90 16.51
C SER A 261 -41.88 -6.61 16.16
N GLU A 262 -41.30 -5.43 16.39
CA GLU A 262 -41.95 -4.15 16.07
C GLU A 262 -41.84 -3.78 14.58
N VAL A 263 -40.97 -4.47 13.86
CA VAL A 263 -40.59 -4.18 12.47
C VAL A 263 -40.59 -5.40 11.56
N ALA A 264 -40.56 -6.62 12.09
CA ALA A 264 -40.42 -7.85 11.31
C ALA A 264 -41.59 -8.13 10.35
N ASP A 265 -42.78 -7.68 10.70
CA ASP A 265 -44.03 -7.87 9.96
C ASP A 265 -44.37 -6.70 9.03
N LYS A 266 -43.53 -5.66 9.01
CA LYS A 266 -43.76 -4.44 8.24
C LYS A 266 -42.89 -4.41 6.99
N PHE A 267 -43.52 -4.19 5.84
CA PHE A 267 -42.80 -3.99 4.58
C PHE A 267 -42.19 -2.59 4.44
N SER A 268 -42.77 -1.60 5.12
CA SER A 268 -42.28 -0.22 5.20
C SER A 268 -42.54 0.36 6.59
N VAL A 269 -41.62 1.18 7.07
CA VAL A 269 -41.76 1.92 8.33
C VAL A 269 -41.21 3.33 8.16
N ARG A 270 -41.86 4.33 8.78
CA ARG A 270 -41.24 5.64 8.98
C ARG A 270 -40.27 5.58 10.14
N ALA A 271 -39.05 6.07 9.93
CA ALA A 271 -37.98 5.85 10.87
C ALA A 271 -36.88 6.91 10.84
N ASP A 272 -36.22 7.06 11.98
CA ASP A 272 -34.91 7.70 12.05
C ASP A 272 -33.82 6.64 11.88
N VAL A 273 -32.85 6.91 11.00
CA VAL A 273 -31.82 5.95 10.63
C VAL A 273 -30.44 6.59 10.56
N SER A 274 -29.40 5.77 10.73
CA SER A 274 -28.01 6.13 10.45
C SER A 274 -27.46 5.25 9.34
N ILE A 275 -27.02 5.86 8.23
CA ILE A 275 -26.34 5.14 7.15
C ILE A 275 -24.84 5.14 7.46
N HIS A 276 -24.29 3.95 7.64
CA HIS A 276 -22.85 3.76 7.78
C HIS A 276 -22.26 3.42 6.42
N TYR A 277 -21.35 4.27 5.94
CA TYR A 277 -20.63 4.08 4.69
C TYR A 277 -19.25 3.47 4.97
N GLN A 278 -18.73 2.75 3.98
CA GLN A 278 -17.35 2.27 3.93
C GLN A 278 -16.81 2.44 2.51
N LEU A 279 -15.49 2.44 2.35
CA LEU A 279 -14.91 2.37 1.01
C LEU A 279 -15.33 1.08 0.29
N ASP A 280 -15.57 1.18 -1.02
CA ASP A 280 -15.79 0.01 -1.86
C ASP A 280 -14.54 -0.87 -1.93
N ARG A 281 -14.66 -2.07 -2.53
CA ARG A 281 -13.54 -3.02 -2.63
C ARG A 281 -12.31 -2.42 -3.31
N ALA A 282 -12.50 -1.43 -4.18
CA ALA A 282 -11.44 -0.72 -4.89
C ALA A 282 -10.83 0.45 -4.10
N GLY A 283 -11.39 0.81 -2.94
CA GLY A 283 -10.92 1.93 -2.12
C GLY A 283 -11.20 3.31 -2.70
N LYS A 284 -12.08 3.43 -3.71
CA LYS A 284 -12.26 4.66 -4.51
C LYS A 284 -13.48 5.47 -4.11
N LYS A 285 -14.54 4.82 -3.64
CA LYS A 285 -15.80 5.49 -3.30
C LYS A 285 -16.40 4.96 -2.01
N LEU A 286 -17.00 5.85 -1.24
CA LEU A 286 -17.83 5.47 -0.10
C LEU A 286 -19.15 4.88 -0.60
N VAL A 287 -19.45 3.66 -0.15
CA VAL A 287 -20.69 2.94 -0.45
C VAL A 287 -21.39 2.58 0.86
N PRO A 288 -22.74 2.55 0.88
CA PRO A 288 -23.46 2.11 2.07
C PRO A 288 -23.05 0.69 2.49
N ASN A 289 -22.62 0.55 3.74
CA ASN A 289 -22.27 -0.73 4.36
C ASN A 289 -23.49 -1.34 5.06
N TYR A 290 -24.08 -0.57 5.98
CA TYR A 290 -25.31 -0.93 6.67
C TYR A 290 -26.13 0.30 7.03
N ILE A 291 -27.43 0.10 7.17
CA ILE A 291 -28.37 1.06 7.77
C ILE A 291 -28.57 0.62 9.22
N LEU A 292 -28.49 1.55 10.16
CA LEU A 292 -28.85 1.36 11.56
C LEU A 292 -30.19 2.04 11.80
N LEU A 293 -31.24 1.26 12.07
CA LEU A 293 -32.54 1.78 12.48
C LEU A 293 -32.43 2.25 13.94
N ARG A 294 -32.64 3.55 14.17
CA ARG A 294 -32.51 4.19 15.49
C ARG A 294 -33.84 4.28 16.22
N GLU A 295 -34.89 4.64 15.49
CA GLU A 295 -36.22 4.79 16.03
C GLU A 295 -37.27 4.51 14.95
N VAL A 296 -38.37 3.89 15.34
CA VAL A 296 -39.55 3.74 14.50
C VAL A 296 -40.55 4.81 14.92
N ILE A 297 -40.92 5.68 13.99
CA ILE A 297 -41.90 6.74 14.23
C ILE A 297 -43.28 6.08 14.26
N LYS A 298 -43.95 6.17 15.41
CA LYS A 298 -45.32 5.72 15.58
C LYS A 298 -46.24 6.87 15.16
N ASP A 299 -47.20 6.57 14.30
CA ASP A 299 -48.31 7.48 14.01
C ASP A 299 -49.24 7.62 15.23
#